data_AF-A0A967I164-F1
#
_entry.id   AF-A0A967I164-F1
#
_cell.length_a   1.000
_cell.length_b   1.000
_cell.length_c   1.000
_cell.angle_alpha   90.00
_cell.angle_beta   90.00
_cell.angle_gamma   90.00
#
_symmetry.space_group_name_H-M   'P 1'
#
loop_
_entity.id
_entity.type
_entity.pdbx_description
1 polymer ?
#
loop_
_entity_poly.entity_id
_entity_poly.type
_entity_poly.pdbx_seq_one_letter_code
_entity_poly.pdbx_strand_id
1 'polypeptide(L)' 'LSADYNIYENWSVTGLFQYTRLVGDAEDSPVVDDEGDENQFFAGFLVKYSF' A
#
# COMPACT_ATOMS: atom_id res chain seq x y z
N LEU A 1 -1.40 5.31 -4.82
CA LEU A 1 -0.68 6.60 -4.66
C LEU A 1 0.78 6.30 -4.33
N SER A 2 1.70 7.00 -4.96
CA SER A 2 3.13 6.94 -4.63
C SER A 2 3.70 8.35 -4.57
N ALA A 3 4.68 8.55 -3.69
CA ALA A 3 5.41 9.80 -3.56
C ALA A 3 6.90 9.50 -3.41
N ASP A 4 7.73 10.18 -4.19
CA ASP A 4 9.18 9.99 -4.22
C ASP A 4 9.88 11.23 -3.65
N TYR A 5 10.86 11.02 -2.77
CA TYR A 5 11.66 12.08 -2.17
C TYR A 5 13.14 11.74 -2.21
N ASN A 6 13.96 12.64 -2.77
CA ASN A 6 15.41 12.51 -2.76
C ASN A 6 15.94 13.12 -1.47
N ILE A 7 16.58 12.29 -0.64
CA ILE A 7 17.22 12.75 0.61
C ILE A 7 18.59 13.33 0.31
N TYR A 8 19.37 12.63 -0.53
CA TYR A 8 20.67 13.05 -1.05
C TYR A 8 20.78 12.64 -2.51
N GLU A 9 21.83 13.08 -3.22
CA GLU A 9 22.04 12.77 -4.65
C GLU A 9 22.03 11.26 -4.96
N ASN A 10 22.36 10.44 -3.97
CA ASN A 10 22.47 8.99 -4.04
C ASN A 10 21.41 8.25 -3.21
N TRP A 11 20.60 8.94 -2.41
CA TRP A 11 19.57 8.30 -1.57
C TRP A 11 18.19 8.85 -1.91
N SER A 12 17.28 7.95 -2.27
CA SER A 12 15.88 8.27 -2.49
C SER A 12 14.97 7.37 -1.64
N VAL A 13 13.84 7.92 -1.22
CA VAL A 13 12.79 7.21 -0.51
C VAL A 13 11.48 7.36 -1.27
N THR A 14 10.82 6.24 -1.52
CA THR A 14 9.50 6.19 -2.15
C THR A 14 8.48 5.75 -1.11
N GLY A 15 7.51 6.59 -0.80
CA GLY A 15 6.31 6.19 -0.08
C GLY A 15 5.27 5.62 -1.03
N LEU A 16 4.66 4.50 -0.65
CA LEU A 16 3.57 3.86 -1.35
C LEU A 16 2.35 3.82 -0.43
N PHE A 17 1.20 4.18 -0.98
CA PHE A 17 -0.09 4.06 -0.32
C PHE A 17 -1.12 3.55 -1.32
N GLN A 18 -1.76 2.43 -1.01
CA GLN A 18 -2.77 1.82 -1.84
C GLN A 18 -4.02 1.58 -1.00
N TYR A 19 -5.16 1.92 -1.61
CA TYR A 19 -6.47 1.60 -1.10
C TYR A 19 -7.15 0.69 -2.10
N THR A 20 -7.60 -0.46 -1.64
CA THR A 20 -8.36 -1.43 -2.43
C THR A 20 -9.67 -1.68 -1.69
N ARG A 21 -10.80 -1.46 -2.37
CA ARG A 21 -12.11 -1.85 -1.87
C ARG A 21 -12.55 -3.12 -2.57
N LEU A 22 -12.86 -4.15 -1.80
CA LEU A 22 -13.49 -5.35 -2.33
C LEU A 22 -14.96 -5.00 -2.68
N VAL A 23 -15.43 -5.39 -3.86
CA VAL A 23 -16.82 -5.14 -4.33
C VAL A 23 -17.37 -6.39 -5.02
N GLY A 24 -18.61 -6.76 -4.75
CA GLY A 24 -19.27 -7.96 -5.31
C GLY A 24 -19.02 -9.22 -4.46
N ASP A 25 -18.92 -10.40 -5.08
CA ASP A 25 -18.73 -11.74 -4.44
C ASP A 25 -17.47 -11.89 -3.54
N ALA A 26 -16.60 -10.88 -3.47
CA ALA A 26 -15.43 -10.85 -2.58
C ALA A 26 -15.72 -10.27 -1.19
N GLU A 27 -16.88 -9.61 -1.02
CA GLU A 27 -17.40 -9.13 0.27
C GLU A 27 -18.03 -10.31 1.05
N ASP A 28 -18.87 -11.12 0.39
CA ASP A 28 -19.62 -12.26 0.96
C ASP A 28 -18.78 -13.55 1.21
N SER A 29 -17.45 -13.44 1.32
CA SER A 29 -16.59 -14.58 1.64
C SER A 29 -16.40 -14.68 3.16
N PRO A 30 -16.57 -15.85 3.81
CA PRO A 30 -16.53 -15.99 5.27
C PRO A 30 -15.18 -15.63 5.93
N VAL A 31 -14.16 -15.29 5.14
CA VAL A 31 -12.88 -14.77 5.62
C VAL A 31 -12.91 -13.24 5.81
N VAL A 32 -13.80 -12.52 5.12
CA VAL A 32 -13.91 -11.05 5.15
C VAL A 32 -14.97 -10.59 6.16
N ASP A 33 -16.07 -11.34 6.32
CA ASP A 33 -17.20 -10.96 7.20
C ASP A 33 -16.94 -11.17 8.71
N ASP A 34 -16.12 -12.15 9.09
CA ASP A 34 -15.96 -12.53 10.51
C ASP A 34 -14.74 -11.88 11.21
N GLU A 35 -13.68 -11.50 10.47
CA GLU A 35 -12.39 -10.99 11.02
C GLU A 35 -11.78 -9.81 10.19
N GLY A 36 -12.44 -9.38 9.11
CA GLY A 36 -11.88 -8.46 8.12
C GLY A 36 -12.58 -7.10 8.01
N ASP A 37 -11.94 -6.15 7.31
CA ASP A 37 -12.49 -4.83 6.97
C ASP A 37 -12.55 -4.75 5.42
N GLU A 38 -13.69 -4.35 4.84
CA GLU A 38 -13.91 -4.25 3.38
C GLU A 38 -12.90 -3.31 2.70
N ASN A 39 -12.31 -2.43 3.51
CA ASN A 39 -11.35 -1.41 3.15
C ASN A 39 -9.92 -1.90 3.39
N GLN A 40 -9.29 -2.43 2.35
CA GLN A 40 -7.92 -2.90 2.43
C GLN A 40 -6.95 -1.75 2.17
N PHE A 41 -6.27 -1.30 3.22
CA PHE A 41 -5.23 -0.28 3.15
C PHE A 41 -3.84 -0.92 3.18
N PHE A 42 -3.00 -0.54 2.23
CA PHE A 42 -1.59 -0.91 2.19
C PHE A 42 -0.75 0.35 2.18
N ALA A 43 0.21 0.43 3.09
CA ALA A 43 1.19 1.50 3.13
C ALA A 43 2.60 0.91 3.28
N GLY A 44 3.56 1.47 2.57
CA GLY A 44 4.94 1.02 2.60
C GLY A 44 5.93 2.09 2.18
N PHE A 45 7.19 1.89 2.53
CA PHE A 45 8.28 2.77 2.11
C PHE A 45 9.38 1.93 1.49
N LEU A 46 9.96 2.41 0.39
CA LEU A 46 11.17 1.86 -0.22
C LEU A 46 12.30 2.85 -0.06
N VAL A 47 13.46 2.36 0.33
CA VAL A 47 14.71 3.13 0.33
C VAL A 47 15.57 2.63 -0.82
N LYS A 48 16.02 3.53 -1.68
CA LYS A 48 16.93 3.22 -2.80
C LYS A 48 18.22 3.99 -2.65
N TYR A 49 19.31 3.30 -2.94
CA TYR A 49 20.65 3.88 -3.05
C TYR A 49 21.15 3.74 -4.48
N SER A 50 21.68 4.81 -5.05
CA SER A 50 22.33 4.85 -6.37
C SER A 50 23.82 5.13 -6.23
N PHE A 51 24.63 4.33 -6.92
CA PHE A 51 26.10 4.44 -6.98
C PHE A 51 26.56 5.39 -8.08
#